data_AF-A0AAF0M077-F1
#
_entry.id   AF-A0AAF0M077-F1
#
_cell.length_a   1.000
_cell.length_b   1.000
_cell.length_c   1.000
_cell.angle_alpha   90.00
_cell.angle_beta   90.00
_cell.angle_gamma   90.00
#
_symmetry.space_group_name_H-M   'P 1'
#
loop_
_entity.id
_entity.type
_entity.pdbx_description
1 polymer ?
#
loop_
_entity_poly.entity_id
_entity_poly.type
_entity_poly.pdbx_seq_one_letter_code
_entity_poly.pdbx_strand_id
1 'polypeptide(L)' 'MRDSTLMQELRSDPLEWHRRGMSSPLEIDRIVISRLGIGVSTDPTYADFFQAAA' A
#
# COMPACT_ATOMS: atom_id res chain seq x y z
N MET A 1 21.33 9.40 -13.18
CA MET A 1 20.75 9.24 -11.83
C MET A 1 19.24 9.39 -11.97
N ARG A 2 18.42 8.40 -11.62
CA ARG A 2 16.95 8.58 -11.69
C ARG A 2 16.54 9.45 -10.51
N ASP A 3 15.83 10.54 -10.79
CA ASP A 3 15.35 11.47 -9.78
C ASP A 3 14.31 10.77 -8.90
N SER A 4 14.58 10.72 -7.59
CA SER A 4 13.71 10.06 -6.63
C SER A 4 12.37 10.78 -6.48
N THR A 5 12.34 12.09 -6.69
CA THR A 5 11.11 12.90 -6.61
C THR A 5 10.17 12.55 -7.76
N LEU A 6 10.69 12.55 -9.00
CA LEU A 6 9.97 12.11 -10.18
C LEU A 6 9.42 10.68 -10.04
N MET A 7 10.21 9.76 -9.46
CA MET A 7 9.75 8.40 -9.22
C MET A 7 8.61 8.32 -8.22
N GLN A 8 8.58 9.22 -7.23
CA GLN A 8 7.52 9.32 -6.25
C GLN A 8 6.24 9.88 -6.88
N GLU A 9 6.36 10.89 -7.74
CA GLU A 9 5.25 11.44 -8.52
C GLU A 9 4.63 10.38 -9.43
N LEU A 10 5.44 9.67 -10.21
CA LEU A 10 4.95 8.60 -11.09
C LEU A 10 4.29 7.45 -10.33
N ARG A 11 4.73 7.16 -9.10
CA ARG A 11 4.07 6.15 -8.24
C ARG A 11 2.72 6.62 -7.71
N SER A 12 2.48 7.92 -7.65
CA SER A 12 1.21 8.48 -7.19
C SER A 12 0.14 8.55 -8.28
N ASP A 13 0.52 8.47 -9.57
CA ASP A 13 -0.40 8.48 -10.70
C ASP A 13 -0.89 7.06 -11.04
N PRO A 14 -2.19 6.74 -10.86
CA PRO A 14 -2.75 5.43 -11.22
C PRO A 14 -2.50 5.04 -12.68
N LEU A 15 -2.54 6.00 -13.62
CA LEU A 15 -2.41 5.70 -15.05
C LEU A 15 -1.04 5.07 -15.38
N GLU A 16 0.02 5.48 -14.69
CA GLU A 16 1.34 4.90 -14.87
C GLU A 16 1.44 3.45 -14.38
N TRP A 17 0.61 3.04 -13.43
CA TRP A 17 0.48 1.64 -13.02
C TRP A 17 -0.27 0.84 -14.08
N HIS A 18 -1.42 1.35 -14.56
CA HIS A 18 -2.21 0.67 -15.58
C HIS A 18 -1.44 0.52 -16.90
N ARG A 19 -0.65 1.53 -17.29
CA ARG A 19 0.24 1.46 -18.47
C ARG A 19 1.24 0.31 -18.39
N ARG A 20 1.58 -0.13 -17.17
CA ARG A 20 2.49 -1.25 -16.89
C ARG A 20 1.73 -2.56 -16.61
N GLY A 21 0.41 -2.59 -16.79
CA GLY A 21 -0.43 -3.74 -16.51
C GLY A 21 -0.61 -4.05 -15.01
N MET A 22 -0.37 -3.07 -14.14
CA MET A 22 -0.49 -3.21 -12.69
C MET A 22 -1.69 -2.43 -12.15
N SER A 23 -2.22 -2.84 -11.00
CA SER A 23 -3.16 -2.05 -10.22
C SER A 23 -2.41 -1.01 -9.38
N SER A 24 -3.00 0.18 -9.25
CA SER A 24 -2.49 1.24 -8.38
C SER A 24 -2.66 0.88 -6.90
N PRO A 25 -1.88 1.51 -5.99
CA PRO A 25 -2.01 1.27 -4.55
C PRO A 25 -3.45 1.45 -4.03
N LEU A 26 -4.16 2.48 -4.48
CA LEU A 26 -5.55 2.75 -4.07
C LEU A 26 -6.52 1.65 -4.51
N GLU A 27 -6.32 1.07 -5.69
CA GLU A 27 -7.15 -0.05 -6.16
C GLU A 27 -6.86 -1.32 -5.38
N ILE A 28 -5.58 -1.56 -5.04
CA ILE A 28 -5.19 -2.67 -4.17
C ILE A 28 -5.86 -2.51 -2.80
N ASP A 29 -5.83 -1.31 -2.20
CA ASP A 29 -6.49 -1.05 -0.92
C ASP A 29 -7.99 -1.36 -0.98
N ARG A 30 -8.68 -0.95 -2.06
CA ARG A 30 -10.10 -1.29 -2.27
C ARG A 30 -10.33 -2.80 -2.38
N ILE A 31 -9.46 -3.52 -3.09
CA ILE A 31 -9.54 -4.98 -3.21
C ILE A 31 -9.33 -5.64 -1.83
N VAL A 32 -8.34 -5.18 -1.07
CA VAL A 32 -8.03 -5.68 0.27
C VAL A 32 -9.23 -5.46 1.19
N ILE A 33 -9.76 -4.24 1.26
CA ILE A 33 -10.95 -3.90 2.06
C ILE A 33 -12.16 -4.73 1.63
N SER A 34 -12.40 -4.87 0.33
CA SER A 34 -13.52 -5.68 -0.19
C SER A 34 -13.41 -7.15 0.19
N ARG A 35 -12.19 -7.69 0.29
CA ARG A 35 -11.96 -9.12 0.58
C ARG A 35 -11.94 -9.41 2.07
N LEU A 36 -11.33 -8.53 2.87
CA LEU A 36 -11.16 -8.73 4.31
C LEU A 36 -12.31 -8.13 5.12
N GLY A 37 -13.11 -7.25 4.53
CA GLY A 37 -14.13 -6.47 5.24
C GLY A 37 -13.54 -5.31 6.04
N ILE A 38 -14.41 -4.51 6.65
CA ILE A 38 -14.03 -3.45 7.59
C ILE A 38 -13.93 -4.11 8.97
N GLY A 39 -12.71 -4.46 9.39
CA GLY A 39 -12.50 -5.13 10.67
C GLY A 39 -11.26 -6.01 10.69
N VAL A 40 -10.12 -5.49 10.22
CA VAL A 40 -8.81 -6.08 10.55
C VAL A 40 -8.79 -6.23 12.07
N SER A 41 -8.61 -7.47 12.53
CA SER A 41 -8.69 -7.82 13.94
C SER A 41 -7.87 -6.85 14.79
N THR A 42 -8.38 -6.46 15.96
CA THR A 42 -7.62 -5.72 16.97
C THR A 42 -6.56 -6.58 17.65
N ASP A 43 -6.38 -7.81 17.19
CA ASP A 43 -5.33 -8.70 17.69
C ASP A 43 -3.94 -8.08 17.45
N PRO A 44 -3.01 -8.25 18.39
CA PRO A 44 -1.64 -7.83 18.21
C PRO A 44 -1.06 -8.38 16.92
N THR A 45 -0.57 -7.48 16.09
CA THR A 45 0.14 -7.81 14.87
C THR A 45 1.61 -8.10 15.17
N TYR A 46 2.30 -8.68 14.19
CA TYR A 46 3.75 -8.90 14.31
C TYR A 46 4.54 -7.60 14.56
N ALA A 47 4.03 -6.44 14.13
CA ALA A 47 4.67 -5.15 14.36
C ALA A 47 4.69 -4.74 15.85
N ASP A 48 3.72 -5.20 16.64
CA ASP A 48 3.59 -4.83 18.05
C ASP A 48 4.71 -5.42 18.92
N PHE A 49 5.32 -6.53 18.48
CA PHE A 49 6.51 -7.09 19.13
C PHE A 49 7.70 -6.13 19.15
N PHE A 50 7.83 -5.25 18.15
CA PHE A 50 8.93 -4.29 18.08
C PHE A 50 8.64 -2.98 18.82
N GLN A 51 7.36 -2.66 19.08
CA GLN A 51 6.99 -1.49 19.89
C GLN A 51 7.12 -1.76 21.39
N ALA A 52 6.86 -3.00 21.83
CA ALA A 52 6.96 -3.38 23.24
C ALA A 52 8.40 -3.40 23.81
N ALA A 53 9.42 -3.28 22.94
CA ALA A 53 10.83 -3.31 23.30
C ALA A 53 11.52 -1.92 23.29
N ALA A 54 10.76 -0.85 23.06
CA ALA A 54 11.23 0.54 23.06
C ALA A 54 10.84 1.27 24.36
#